data_AF-A0A1Q6HTL6-F1
#
_entry.id   AF-A0A1Q6HTL6-F1
#
_cell.length_a   1.000
_cell.length_b   1.000
_cell.length_c   1.000
_cell.angle_alpha   90.00
_cell.angle_beta   90.00
_cell.angle_gamma   90.00
#
_symmetry.space_group_name_H-M   'P 1'
#
loop_
_entity.id
_entity.type
_entity.pdbx_description
1 polymer ?
#
loop_
_entity_poly.entity_id
_entity_poly.type
_entity_poly.pdbx_seq_one_letter_code
_entity_poly.pdbx_strand_id
1 'polypeptide(L)'
;MTLKQFIYLLPRLVKYNLKIIFAGKFIWFLLAAFLFFAYFMFQIAWSRSEVNEGVVYNLLMFPCVLLVFYPAVFGIQNDEDSRILEILFGIPDYKYKVWGVRLLMIYVAIFVILIVFSWLATLLLYPVNLLEMSAQLMFPILFFGNLAFMFSTITRSGNGTAVLMIIIGIALLIFSNTPLIERSFWNILLNPFSIPRNSLPVIWESIIIKSRIFLLVASTIWMLIGLLNLQKREKFV
;
A
#
# COMPACT_ATOMS: atom_id res chain seq x y z
N MET A 1 -16.65 -21.79 -13.24
CA MET A 1 -17.62 -21.22 -12.28
C MET A 1 -18.52 -20.25 -13.01
N THR A 2 -19.83 -20.40 -12.90
CA THR A 2 -20.79 -19.40 -13.42
C THR A 2 -20.71 -18.12 -12.59
N LEU A 3 -20.90 -16.96 -13.23
CA LEU A 3 -20.81 -15.62 -12.62
C LEU A 3 -21.67 -15.50 -11.35
N LYS A 4 -22.84 -16.16 -11.33
CA LYS A 4 -23.74 -16.22 -10.17
C LYS A 4 -23.16 -17.00 -8.97
N GLN A 5 -22.45 -18.10 -9.20
CA GLN A 5 -21.78 -18.87 -8.14
C GLN A 5 -20.59 -18.11 -7.55
N PHE A 6 -19.85 -17.37 -8.38
CA PHE A 6 -18.76 -16.51 -7.92
C PHE A 6 -19.28 -15.39 -7.02
N ILE A 7 -20.36 -14.71 -7.43
CA ILE A 7 -21.03 -13.66 -6.63
C ILE A 7 -21.57 -14.21 -5.30
N TYR A 8 -22.09 -15.44 -5.28
CA TYR A 8 -22.60 -16.06 -4.04
C TYR A 8 -21.49 -16.48 -3.07
N LEU A 9 -20.32 -16.91 -3.58
CA LEU A 9 -19.17 -17.31 -2.77
C LEU A 9 -18.30 -16.12 -2.31
N LEU A 10 -18.39 -14.98 -3.01
CA LEU A 10 -17.64 -13.75 -2.74
C LEU A 10 -17.77 -13.26 -1.28
N PRO A 11 -18.97 -13.14 -0.70
CA PRO A 11 -19.13 -12.65 0.69
C PRO A 11 -18.50 -13.58 1.72
N ARG A 12 -18.57 -14.90 1.48
CA ARG A 12 -17.99 -15.92 2.37
C ARG A 12 -16.46 -15.90 2.29
N LEU A 13 -15.91 -15.75 1.08
CA LEU A 13 -14.48 -15.52 0.85
C LEU A 13 -14.01 -14.20 1.46
N VAL A 14 -14.80 -13.13 1.36
CA VAL A 14 -14.50 -11.80 1.92
C VAL A 14 -14.43 -11.87 3.44
N LYS A 15 -15.43 -12.45 4.10
CA LYS A 15 -15.43 -12.61 5.56
C LYS A 15 -14.25 -13.44 6.04
N TYR A 16 -13.89 -14.50 5.32
CA TYR A 16 -12.74 -15.33 5.65
C TYR A 16 -11.40 -14.61 5.45
N ASN A 17 -11.21 -13.93 4.31
CA ASN A 17 -9.99 -13.19 4.03
C ASN A 17 -9.84 -11.97 4.93
N LEU A 18 -10.92 -11.22 5.23
CA LEU A 18 -10.88 -10.16 6.23
C LEU A 18 -10.53 -10.72 7.60
N LYS A 19 -11.08 -11.87 7.98
CA LYS A 19 -10.66 -12.53 9.23
C LYS A 19 -9.18 -12.88 9.21
N ILE A 20 -8.60 -13.34 8.09
CA ILE A 20 -7.16 -13.65 7.98
C ILE A 20 -6.30 -12.38 7.96
N ILE A 21 -6.73 -11.32 7.27
CA ILE A 21 -6.03 -10.03 7.16
C ILE A 21 -6.02 -9.30 8.51
N PHE A 22 -7.16 -9.31 9.23
CA PHE A 22 -7.30 -8.69 10.55
C PHE A 22 -6.93 -9.64 11.71
N ALA A 23 -6.80 -10.95 11.48
CA ALA A 23 -6.26 -11.88 12.47
C ALA A 23 -4.74 -11.77 12.54
N GLY A 24 -4.19 -12.09 13.73
CA GLY A 24 -2.77 -12.02 13.98
C GLY A 24 -2.34 -10.62 14.42
N LYS A 25 -1.29 -10.07 13.78
CA LYS A 25 -0.60 -8.87 14.27
C LYS A 25 -1.04 -7.56 13.60
N PHE A 26 -2.00 -7.58 12.66
CA PHE A 26 -2.45 -6.36 11.99
C PHE A 26 -2.94 -5.28 12.96
N ILE A 27 -3.61 -5.67 14.05
CA ILE A 27 -4.07 -4.72 15.08
C ILE A 27 -2.90 -3.96 15.73
N TRP A 28 -1.75 -4.60 15.90
CA TRP A 28 -0.54 -3.97 16.41
C TRP A 28 0.06 -3.00 15.40
N PHE A 29 -0.02 -3.32 14.10
CA PHE A 29 0.38 -2.41 13.02
C PHE A 29 -0.56 -1.21 12.89
N LEU A 30 -1.87 -1.41 13.06
CA LEU A 30 -2.85 -0.32 13.09
C LEU A 30 -2.61 0.60 14.29
N LEU A 31 -2.35 0.04 15.47
CA LEU A 31 -2.01 0.80 16.67
C LEU A 31 -0.67 1.54 16.50
N ALA A 32 0.35 0.90 15.92
CA ALA A 32 1.60 1.56 15.59
C ALA A 32 1.40 2.72 14.60
N ALA A 33 0.62 2.52 13.54
CA ALA A 33 0.28 3.56 12.57
C ALA A 33 -0.40 4.75 13.25
N PHE A 34 -1.32 4.50 14.19
CA PHE A 34 -1.95 5.53 15.00
C PHE A 34 -0.96 6.26 15.92
N LEU A 35 -0.07 5.53 16.59
CA LEU A 35 0.95 6.13 17.46
C LEU A 35 1.93 7.00 16.67
N PHE A 36 2.42 6.54 15.52
CA PHE A 36 3.29 7.32 14.65
C PHE A 36 2.58 8.56 14.10
N PHE A 37 1.31 8.42 13.71
CA PHE A 37 0.47 9.54 13.30
C PHE A 37 0.38 10.60 14.42
N ALA A 38 0.01 10.19 15.64
CA ALA A 38 -0.09 11.09 16.79
C ALA A 38 1.26 11.74 17.14
N TYR A 39 2.36 10.98 17.09
CA TYR A 39 3.71 11.48 17.33
C TYR A 39 4.11 12.56 16.32
N PHE A 40 3.92 12.32 15.01
CA PHE A 40 4.24 13.30 13.99
C PHE A 40 3.34 14.54 14.07
N MET A 41 2.06 14.37 14.41
CA MET A 41 1.18 15.52 14.67
C MET A 41 1.69 16.36 15.83
N PHE A 42 2.08 15.73 16.94
CA PHE A 42 2.63 16.44 18.09
C PHE A 42 3.90 17.20 17.72
N GLN A 43 4.81 16.60 16.95
CA GLN A 43 6.03 17.26 16.46
C GLN A 43 5.74 18.49 15.60
N ILE A 44 4.75 18.42 14.72
CA ILE A 44 4.33 19.54 13.87
C ILE A 44 3.71 20.66 14.71
N ALA A 45 2.83 20.30 15.66
CA ALA A 45 2.21 21.26 16.56
C ALA A 45 3.26 21.95 17.45
N TRP A 46 4.24 21.19 17.94
CA TRP A 46 5.33 21.70 18.77
C TRP A 46 6.27 22.64 18.01
N SER A 47 6.62 22.28 16.77
CA SER A 47 7.50 23.10 15.92
C SER A 47 6.84 24.35 15.35
N ARG A 48 5.53 24.55 15.57
CA ARG A 48 4.72 25.65 15.02
C ARG A 48 4.93 25.84 13.51
N SER A 49 5.22 24.77 12.79
CA SER A 49 5.39 24.82 11.34
C SER A 49 4.05 25.15 10.68
N GLU A 50 4.09 25.89 9.56
CA GLU A 50 2.90 26.14 8.76
C GLU A 50 2.27 24.81 8.33
N VAL A 51 1.05 24.56 8.82
CA VAL A 51 0.29 23.37 8.46
C VAL A 51 -0.47 23.68 7.17
N ASN A 52 -0.14 22.99 6.09
CA ASN A 52 -0.89 23.00 4.84
C ASN A 52 -1.31 21.58 4.43
N GLU A 53 -2.04 21.48 3.32
CA GLU A 53 -2.49 20.20 2.76
C GLU A 53 -1.34 19.24 2.43
N GLY A 54 -0.21 19.75 1.93
CA GLY A 54 1.01 18.97 1.68
C GLY A 54 1.66 18.42 2.96
N VAL A 55 1.65 19.17 4.05
CA VAL A 55 2.15 18.68 5.35
C VAL A 55 1.28 17.53 5.85
N VAL A 56 -0.05 17.66 5.73
CA VAL A 56 -0.99 16.58 6.07
C VAL A 56 -0.76 15.34 5.20
N TYR A 57 -0.53 15.51 3.89
CA TYR A 57 -0.20 14.40 3.00
C TYR A 57 1.07 13.66 3.45
N ASN A 58 2.17 14.40 3.68
CA ASN A 58 3.44 13.81 4.12
C ASN A 58 3.31 13.10 5.47
N LEU A 59 2.52 13.65 6.39
CA LEU A 59 2.25 13.03 7.67
C LEU A 59 1.48 11.71 7.53
N LEU A 60 0.50 11.65 6.64
CA LEU A 60 -0.29 10.45 6.37
C LEU A 60 0.46 9.39 5.57
N MET A 61 1.48 9.77 4.78
CA MET A 61 2.29 8.85 3.97
C MET A 61 2.96 7.75 4.81
N PHE A 62 3.48 8.07 5.99
CA PHE A 62 4.18 7.06 6.81
C PHE A 62 3.23 6.01 7.42
N PRO A 63 2.14 6.38 8.13
CA PRO A 63 1.12 5.43 8.57
C PRO A 63 0.56 4.59 7.42
N CYS A 64 0.36 5.20 6.26
CA CYS A 64 -0.14 4.58 5.04
C CYS A 64 0.76 3.44 4.54
N VAL A 65 2.06 3.68 4.39
CA VAL A 65 3.04 2.64 3.99
C VAL A 65 3.11 1.52 5.04
N LEU A 66 3.04 1.87 6.33
CA LEU A 66 3.06 0.89 7.41
C LEU A 66 1.83 -0.04 7.39
N LEU A 67 0.64 0.49 7.09
CA LEU A 67 -0.61 -0.28 7.03
C LEU A 67 -0.62 -1.28 5.86
N VAL A 68 -0.07 -0.93 4.69
CA VAL A 68 0.00 -1.87 3.56
C VAL A 68 1.09 -2.93 3.74
N PHE A 69 2.14 -2.59 4.48
CA PHE A 69 3.30 -3.46 4.69
C PHE A 69 2.90 -4.82 5.27
N TYR A 70 2.16 -4.85 6.38
CA TYR A 70 1.81 -6.10 7.05
C TYR A 70 1.04 -7.09 6.16
N PRO A 71 -0.14 -6.73 5.60
CA PRO A 71 -0.93 -7.66 4.80
C PRO A 71 -0.25 -8.05 3.49
N ALA A 72 0.58 -7.18 2.90
CA ALA A 72 1.30 -7.49 1.66
C ALA A 72 2.51 -8.43 1.89
N VAL A 73 3.22 -8.26 3.01
CA VAL A 73 4.43 -9.03 3.35
C VAL A 73 4.09 -10.38 3.96
N PHE A 74 3.19 -10.40 4.95
CA PHE A 74 2.85 -11.61 5.72
C PHE A 74 1.67 -12.39 5.12
N GLY A 75 1.00 -11.85 4.11
CA GLY A 75 -0.16 -12.51 3.49
C GLY A 75 0.15 -13.89 2.92
N ILE A 76 1.34 -14.11 2.35
CA ILE A 76 1.75 -15.42 1.81
C ILE A 76 2.11 -16.40 2.93
N GLN A 77 2.88 -15.95 3.93
CA GLN A 77 3.24 -16.81 5.07
C GLN A 77 2.03 -17.29 5.85
N ASN A 78 1.10 -16.39 6.17
CA ASN A 78 -0.07 -16.74 6.97
C ASN A 78 -0.94 -17.81 6.27
N ASP A 79 -0.95 -17.85 4.93
CA ASP A 79 -1.63 -18.90 4.16
C ASP A 79 -0.87 -20.23 4.18
N GLU A 80 0.46 -20.19 4.08
CA GLU A 80 1.34 -21.36 4.16
C GLU A 80 1.22 -22.03 5.54
N ASP A 81 1.28 -21.23 6.60
CA ASP A 81 1.19 -21.68 7.99
C ASP A 81 -0.20 -22.25 8.34
N SER A 82 -1.26 -21.77 7.68
CA SER A 82 -2.64 -22.21 7.95
C SER A 82 -3.03 -23.51 7.22
N ARG A 83 -2.12 -24.16 6.46
CA ARG A 83 -2.38 -25.30 5.54
C ARG A 83 -3.50 -25.08 4.51
N ILE A 84 -4.04 -23.87 4.41
CA ILE A 84 -4.98 -23.47 3.36
C ILE A 84 -4.27 -23.51 2.01
N LEU A 85 -2.96 -23.25 2.00
CA LEU A 85 -2.12 -23.35 0.82
C LEU A 85 -2.17 -24.74 0.18
N GLU A 86 -2.13 -25.84 0.94
CA GLU A 86 -2.20 -27.22 0.39
C GLU A 86 -3.56 -27.54 -0.24
N ILE A 87 -4.66 -27.11 0.40
CA ILE A 87 -6.03 -27.33 -0.12
C ILE A 87 -6.31 -26.42 -1.33
N LEU A 88 -5.82 -25.17 -1.31
CA LEU A 88 -5.92 -24.23 -2.43
C LEU A 88 -4.96 -24.60 -3.59
N PHE A 89 -3.86 -25.30 -3.30
CA PHE A 89 -2.88 -25.73 -4.29
C PHE A 89 -3.20 -27.05 -4.99
N GLY A 90 -4.16 -27.82 -4.47
CA GLY A 90 -4.68 -29.02 -5.13
C GLY A 90 -5.67 -28.75 -6.29
N ILE A 91 -6.14 -27.51 -6.47
CA ILE A 91 -7.04 -27.13 -7.57
C ILE A 91 -6.27 -26.28 -8.60
N PRO A 92 -5.98 -26.79 -9.81
CA PRO A 92 -5.32 -26.00 -10.85
C PRO A 92 -6.15 -24.75 -11.22
N ASP A 93 -5.47 -23.65 -11.56
CA ASP A 93 -6.04 -22.37 -12.04
C ASP A 93 -6.89 -21.50 -11.07
N TYR A 94 -6.97 -21.80 -9.77
CA TYR A 94 -7.71 -20.92 -8.82
C TYR A 94 -6.84 -19.91 -8.04
N LYS A 95 -5.52 -20.08 -8.01
CA LYS A 95 -4.59 -19.37 -7.11
C LYS A 95 -4.52 -17.87 -7.39
N TYR A 96 -4.36 -17.50 -8.66
CA TYR A 96 -4.22 -16.09 -9.07
C TYR A 96 -5.51 -15.30 -8.82
N LYS A 97 -6.68 -15.93 -8.97
CA LYS A 97 -7.97 -15.28 -8.72
C LYS A 97 -8.15 -14.97 -7.24
N VAL A 98 -7.82 -15.91 -6.36
CA VAL A 98 -7.93 -15.71 -4.91
C VAL A 98 -6.98 -14.63 -4.42
N TRP A 99 -5.72 -14.65 -4.88
CA TRP A 99 -4.74 -13.64 -4.52
C TRP A 99 -5.08 -12.24 -5.07
N GLY A 100 -5.56 -12.15 -6.32
CA GLY A 100 -6.03 -10.89 -6.89
C GLY A 100 -7.21 -10.30 -6.10
N VAL A 101 -8.20 -11.14 -5.74
CA VAL A 101 -9.33 -10.71 -4.89
C VAL A 101 -8.84 -10.29 -3.51
N ARG A 102 -7.83 -10.97 -2.94
CA ARG A 102 -7.24 -10.59 -1.65
C ARG A 102 -6.53 -9.25 -1.68
N LEU A 103 -5.68 -9.00 -2.68
CA LEU A 103 -5.01 -7.71 -2.82
C LEU A 103 -6.04 -6.58 -2.95
N LEU A 104 -7.09 -6.78 -3.75
CA LEU A 104 -8.19 -5.82 -3.86
C LEU A 104 -8.84 -5.57 -2.50
N MET A 105 -9.15 -6.61 -1.71
CA MET A 105 -9.72 -6.45 -0.36
C MET A 105 -8.78 -5.69 0.59
N ILE A 106 -7.47 -5.97 0.53
CA ILE A 106 -6.46 -5.23 1.33
C ILE A 106 -6.50 -3.75 0.96
N TYR A 107 -6.49 -3.42 -0.33
CA TYR A 107 -6.52 -2.03 -0.79
C TYR A 107 -7.82 -1.31 -0.42
N VAL A 108 -8.98 -1.96 -0.52
CA VAL A 108 -10.26 -1.40 -0.07
C VAL A 108 -10.26 -1.17 1.44
N ALA A 109 -9.78 -2.12 2.23
CA ALA A 109 -9.71 -1.97 3.69
C ALA A 109 -8.78 -0.81 4.10
N ILE A 110 -7.61 -0.70 3.48
CA ILE A 110 -6.67 0.39 3.72
C ILE A 110 -7.27 1.73 3.29
N PHE A 111 -7.97 1.79 2.16
CA PHE A 111 -8.65 3.00 1.71
C PHE A 111 -9.68 3.51 2.72
N VAL A 112 -10.50 2.61 3.29
CA VAL A 112 -11.46 2.96 4.36
C VAL A 112 -10.73 3.47 5.61
N ILE A 113 -9.64 2.81 6.02
CA ILE A 113 -8.83 3.24 7.16
C ILE A 113 -8.21 4.63 6.89
N LEU A 114 -7.72 4.88 5.67
CA LEU A 114 -7.17 6.19 5.28
C LEU A 114 -8.19 7.31 5.31
N ILE A 115 -9.45 7.05 4.95
CA ILE A 115 -10.52 8.05 5.09
C ILE A 115 -10.67 8.44 6.56
N VAL A 116 -10.61 7.47 7.49
CA VAL A 116 -10.67 7.74 8.93
C VAL A 116 -9.46 8.55 9.40
N PHE A 117 -8.25 8.20 8.97
CA PHE A 117 -7.05 8.98 9.29
C PHE A 117 -7.09 10.40 8.71
N SER A 118 -7.59 10.57 7.49
CA SER A 118 -7.76 11.87 6.84
C SER A 118 -8.82 12.71 7.54
N TRP A 119 -9.92 12.09 8.00
CA TRP A 119 -10.93 12.73 8.83
C TRP A 119 -10.34 13.21 10.17
N LEU A 120 -9.55 12.35 10.84
CA LEU A 120 -8.85 12.72 12.07
C LEU A 120 -7.86 13.87 11.85
N ALA A 121 -7.10 13.85 10.75
CA ALA A 121 -6.21 14.95 10.38
C ALA A 121 -6.97 16.25 10.10
N THR A 122 -8.15 16.17 9.48
CA THR A 122 -9.03 17.32 9.23
C THR A 122 -9.52 17.93 10.55
N LEU A 123 -9.90 17.10 11.51
CA LEU A 123 -10.40 17.53 12.82
C LEU A 123 -9.29 18.18 13.67
N LEU A 124 -8.06 17.67 13.58
CA LEU A 124 -6.96 18.02 14.50
C LEU A 124 -5.97 19.04 13.94
N LEU A 125 -5.80 19.13 12.61
CA LEU A 125 -4.74 19.92 11.98
C LEU A 125 -5.26 20.98 11.00
N TYR A 126 -5.74 20.55 9.83
CA TYR A 126 -6.06 21.45 8.72
C TYR A 126 -7.21 20.88 7.89
N PRO A 127 -8.18 21.70 7.45
CA PRO A 127 -9.29 21.22 6.64
C PRO A 127 -8.78 20.70 5.29
N VAL A 128 -8.91 19.39 5.05
CA VAL A 128 -8.52 18.74 3.79
C VAL A 128 -9.69 17.95 3.19
N ASN A 129 -9.70 17.82 1.86
CA ASN A 129 -10.63 16.92 1.19
C ASN A 129 -10.28 15.46 1.50
N LEU A 130 -11.14 14.78 2.28
CA LEU A 130 -10.87 13.42 2.76
C LEU A 130 -10.65 12.42 1.62
N LEU A 131 -11.51 12.48 0.61
CA LEU A 131 -11.49 11.54 -0.52
C LEU A 131 -10.30 11.79 -1.43
N GLU A 132 -9.99 13.05 -1.71
CA GLU A 132 -8.86 13.42 -2.57
C GLU A 132 -7.53 13.05 -1.91
N MET A 133 -7.36 13.38 -0.63
CA MET A 133 -6.18 13.01 0.16
C MET A 133 -5.99 11.49 0.19
N SER A 134 -7.04 10.75 0.53
CA SER A 134 -7.01 9.28 0.59
C SER A 134 -6.73 8.67 -0.79
N ALA A 135 -7.32 9.19 -1.86
CA ALA A 135 -7.11 8.70 -3.23
C ALA A 135 -5.68 8.95 -3.72
N GLN A 136 -5.09 10.11 -3.41
CA GLN A 136 -3.70 10.41 -3.76
C GLN A 136 -2.72 9.47 -3.04
N LEU A 137 -3.00 9.13 -1.77
CA LEU A 137 -2.20 8.18 -0.98
C LEU A 137 -2.31 6.74 -1.50
N MET A 138 -3.39 6.38 -2.19
CA MET A 138 -3.54 5.04 -2.78
C MET A 138 -2.50 4.73 -3.86
N PHE A 139 -2.00 5.72 -4.59
CA PHE A 139 -1.00 5.47 -5.64
C PHE A 139 0.31 4.90 -5.07
N PRO A 140 0.94 5.53 -4.06
CA PRO A 140 2.05 4.92 -3.33
C PRO A 140 1.70 3.58 -2.68
N ILE A 141 0.50 3.42 -2.11
CA ILE A 141 0.07 2.14 -1.49
C ILE A 141 0.10 1.02 -2.50
N LEU A 142 -0.52 1.23 -3.67
CA LEU A 142 -0.59 0.22 -4.71
C LEU A 142 0.82 -0.17 -5.16
N PHE A 143 1.72 0.81 -5.30
CA PHE A 143 3.11 0.56 -5.64
C PHE A 143 3.83 -0.28 -4.57
N PHE A 144 3.86 0.16 -3.32
CA PHE A 144 4.56 -0.55 -2.24
C PHE A 144 3.91 -1.89 -1.90
N GLY A 145 2.58 -1.97 -1.94
CA GLY A 145 1.81 -3.19 -1.70
C GLY A 145 2.09 -4.25 -2.76
N ASN A 146 2.08 -3.88 -4.05
CA ASN A 146 2.37 -4.84 -5.12
C ASN A 146 3.85 -5.21 -5.20
N LEU A 147 4.76 -4.28 -4.85
CA LEU A 147 6.19 -4.57 -4.73
C LEU A 147 6.47 -5.55 -3.57
N ALA A 148 5.88 -5.29 -2.39
CA ALA A 148 5.96 -6.21 -1.24
C ALA A 148 5.37 -7.58 -1.57
N PHE A 149 4.23 -7.61 -2.25
CA PHE A 149 3.62 -8.85 -2.73
C PHE A 149 4.58 -9.60 -3.67
N MET A 150 5.18 -8.93 -4.65
CA MET A 150 6.15 -9.57 -5.54
C MET A 150 7.33 -10.18 -4.77
N PHE A 151 7.95 -9.45 -3.83
CA PHE A 151 9.06 -10.01 -3.03
C PHE A 151 8.63 -11.14 -2.10
N SER A 152 7.41 -11.09 -1.56
CA SER A 152 6.84 -12.18 -0.76
C SER A 152 6.72 -13.47 -1.55
N THR A 153 6.38 -13.40 -2.85
CA THR A 153 6.31 -14.58 -3.72
C THR A 153 7.69 -15.19 -4.01
N ILE A 154 8.75 -14.36 -4.00
CA ILE A 154 10.12 -14.78 -4.30
C ILE A 154 10.77 -15.41 -3.06
N THR A 155 10.75 -14.71 -1.93
CA THR A 155 11.47 -15.12 -0.72
C THR A 155 10.76 -16.22 0.06
N ARG A 156 9.44 -16.39 -0.14
CA ARG A 156 8.61 -17.38 0.59
C ARG A 156 8.64 -17.18 2.12
N SER A 157 9.10 -16.01 2.56
CA SER A 157 9.19 -15.64 3.95
C SER A 157 8.86 -14.15 4.09
N GLY A 158 7.84 -13.86 4.88
CA GLY A 158 7.41 -12.54 5.29
C GLY A 158 8.46 -11.85 6.13
N ASN A 159 9.22 -12.56 6.98
CA ASN A 159 10.37 -11.97 7.66
C ASN A 159 11.47 -11.54 6.65
N GLY A 160 11.81 -12.41 5.68
CA GLY A 160 12.79 -12.08 4.64
C GLY A 160 12.33 -10.94 3.73
N THR A 161 11.05 -10.94 3.36
CA THR A 161 10.42 -9.87 2.59
C THR A 161 10.38 -8.57 3.37
N ALA A 162 10.08 -8.60 4.67
CA ALA A 162 10.06 -7.42 5.52
C ALA A 162 11.43 -6.73 5.51
N VAL A 163 12.51 -7.50 5.68
CA VAL A 163 13.88 -6.97 5.63
C VAL A 163 14.19 -6.34 4.27
N LEU A 164 13.88 -7.02 3.16
CA LEU A 164 14.07 -6.45 1.82
C LEU A 164 13.27 -5.16 1.62
N MET A 165 12.02 -5.14 2.04
CA MET A 165 11.16 -3.96 1.94
C MET A 165 11.66 -2.79 2.77
N ILE A 166 12.22 -3.05 3.96
CA ILE A 166 12.83 -2.00 4.79
C ILE A 166 14.08 -1.44 4.11
N ILE A 167 14.96 -2.31 3.59
CA ILE A 167 16.18 -1.87 2.86
C ILE A 167 15.80 -1.04 1.64
N ILE A 168 14.84 -1.50 0.85
CA ILE A 168 14.34 -0.77 -0.33
C ILE A 168 13.67 0.54 0.10
N GLY A 169 12.86 0.53 1.16
CA GLY A 169 12.20 1.73 1.68
C GLY A 169 13.19 2.79 2.11
N ILE A 170 14.26 2.41 2.84
CA ILE A 170 15.33 3.32 3.25
C ILE A 170 16.08 3.84 2.02
N ALA A 171 16.44 2.97 1.07
CA ALA A 171 17.11 3.40 -0.16
C ALA A 171 16.26 4.42 -0.93
N LEU A 172 14.96 4.13 -1.11
CA LEU A 172 14.02 5.03 -1.79
C LEU A 172 13.86 6.37 -1.07
N LEU A 173 13.85 6.39 0.27
CA LEU A 173 13.82 7.63 1.06
C LEU A 173 15.09 8.47 0.85
N ILE A 174 16.25 7.84 0.76
CA ILE A 174 17.51 8.55 0.47
C ILE A 174 17.46 9.15 -0.93
N PHE A 175 17.04 8.36 -1.93
CA PHE A 175 16.93 8.82 -3.31
C PHE A 175 15.85 9.90 -3.51
N SER A 176 14.70 9.80 -2.82
CA SER A 176 13.61 10.78 -2.95
C SER A 176 14.01 12.17 -2.46
N ASN A 177 14.93 12.24 -1.50
CA ASN A 177 15.43 13.51 -0.94
C ASN A 177 16.60 14.11 -1.74
N THR A 178 17.00 13.49 -2.86
CA THR A 178 18.01 14.08 -3.74
C THR A 178 17.38 15.13 -4.66
N PRO A 179 18.03 16.30 -4.87
CA PRO A 179 17.44 17.43 -5.61
C PRO A 179 17.13 17.12 -7.08
N LEU A 180 17.75 16.08 -7.65
CA LEU A 180 17.51 15.59 -9.01
C LEU A 180 16.22 14.77 -9.14
N ILE A 181 15.82 14.07 -8.07
CA ILE A 181 14.67 13.17 -8.05
C ILE A 181 13.46 13.83 -7.38
N GLU A 182 13.66 14.73 -6.42
CA GLU A 182 12.61 15.39 -5.64
C GLU A 182 11.52 16.01 -6.53
N ARG A 183 11.91 16.64 -7.64
CA ARG A 183 11.00 17.30 -8.61
C ARG A 183 10.72 16.46 -9.86
N SER A 184 11.15 15.21 -9.85
CA SER A 184 11.05 14.32 -10.99
C SER A 184 9.85 13.40 -10.87
N PHE A 185 9.35 12.95 -12.03
CA PHE A 185 8.25 12.00 -12.10
C PHE A 185 8.60 10.62 -11.50
N TRP A 186 9.90 10.34 -11.30
CA TRP A 186 10.41 9.12 -10.67
C TRP A 186 10.22 9.09 -9.15
N ASN A 187 9.90 10.21 -8.52
CA ASN A 187 9.70 10.22 -7.08
C ASN A 187 8.39 9.50 -6.71
N ILE A 188 8.53 8.35 -6.06
CA ILE A 188 7.40 7.52 -5.60
C ILE A 188 6.63 8.20 -4.46
N LEU A 189 7.32 9.03 -3.67
CA LEU A 189 6.77 9.76 -2.54
C LEU A 189 6.41 11.22 -2.90
N LEU A 190 6.26 11.52 -4.20
CA LEU A 190 5.96 12.87 -4.67
C LEU A 190 4.67 13.39 -4.06
N ASN A 191 4.79 14.49 -3.33
CA ASN A 191 3.68 15.18 -2.71
C ASN A 191 2.97 16.06 -3.75
N PRO A 192 1.67 15.82 -4.03
CA PRO A 192 0.96 16.57 -5.05
C PRO A 192 0.53 17.97 -4.57
N PHE A 193 0.41 18.18 -3.26
CA PHE A 193 -0.11 19.41 -2.65
C PHE A 193 0.98 20.44 -2.33
N SER A 194 2.26 20.11 -2.52
CA SER A 194 3.38 21.03 -2.33
C SER A 194 3.89 21.59 -3.65
N ILE A 195 3.33 22.71 -4.11
CA ILE A 195 3.77 23.36 -5.35
C ILE A 195 5.13 24.06 -5.10
N PRO A 196 6.20 23.71 -5.85
CA PRO A 196 7.48 24.40 -5.73
C PRO A 196 7.35 25.87 -6.14
N ARG A 197 7.92 26.79 -5.35
CA ARG A 197 7.85 28.25 -5.57
C ARG A 197 8.40 28.72 -6.93
N ASN A 198 9.23 27.90 -7.58
CA ASN A 198 9.89 28.21 -8.86
C ASN A 198 9.30 27.43 -10.06
N SER A 199 8.17 26.73 -9.91
CA SER A 199 7.53 26.01 -11.02
C SER A 199 6.15 26.58 -11.33
N LEU A 200 5.86 26.76 -12.62
CA LEU A 200 4.52 27.07 -13.09
C LEU A 200 3.56 25.95 -12.67
N PRO A 201 2.36 26.27 -12.12
CA PRO A 201 1.38 25.28 -11.68
C PRO A 201 1.07 24.21 -12.74
N VAL A 202 0.98 24.62 -14.01
CA VAL A 202 0.71 23.73 -15.16
C VAL A 202 1.81 22.67 -15.36
N ILE A 203 3.08 23.03 -15.14
CA ILE A 203 4.21 22.09 -15.28
C ILE A 203 4.19 21.10 -14.11
N TRP A 204 3.83 21.58 -12.92
CA TRP A 204 3.74 20.74 -11.73
C TRP A 204 2.63 19.70 -11.83
N GLU A 205 1.44 20.09 -12.27
CA GLU A 205 0.34 19.16 -12.57
C GLU A 205 0.75 18.11 -13.59
N SER A 206 1.47 18.51 -14.64
CA SER A 206 2.00 17.59 -15.64
C SER A 206 3.00 16.58 -15.05
N ILE A 207 3.83 16.98 -14.10
CA ILE A 207 4.76 16.08 -13.39
C ILE A 207 3.99 15.12 -12.47
N ILE A 208 2.98 15.61 -11.75
CA ILE A 208 2.12 14.78 -10.89
C ILE A 208 1.45 13.70 -11.73
N ILE A 209 0.79 14.06 -12.83
CA ILE A 209 0.09 13.11 -13.70
C ILE A 209 1.07 12.03 -14.21
N LYS A 210 2.26 12.42 -14.67
CA LYS A 210 3.29 11.47 -15.10
C LYS A 210 3.74 10.54 -13.96
N SER A 211 3.94 11.07 -12.75
CA SER A 211 4.26 10.27 -11.56
C SER A 211 3.16 9.27 -11.22
N ARG A 212 1.88 9.69 -11.26
CA ARG A 212 0.74 8.80 -10.99
C ARG A 212 0.59 7.70 -12.03
N ILE A 213 0.78 8.02 -13.31
CA ILE A 213 0.80 7.03 -14.39
C ILE A 213 1.96 6.04 -14.18
N PHE A 214 3.15 6.55 -13.86
CA PHE A 214 4.31 5.71 -13.57
C PHE A 214 4.04 4.74 -12.41
N LEU A 215 3.47 5.23 -11.30
CA LEU A 215 3.12 4.42 -10.14
C LEU A 215 2.08 3.34 -10.48
N LEU A 216 1.04 3.68 -11.25
CA LEU A 216 0.03 2.70 -11.67
C LEU A 216 0.60 1.63 -12.59
N VAL A 217 1.41 2.03 -13.58
CA VAL A 217 2.04 1.09 -14.52
C VAL A 217 3.00 0.17 -13.78
N ALA A 218 3.89 0.73 -12.96
CA ALA A 218 4.84 -0.06 -12.17
C ALA A 218 4.10 -1.00 -11.21
N SER A 219 3.10 -0.50 -10.48
CA SER A 219 2.25 -1.30 -9.59
C SER A 219 1.61 -2.50 -10.32
N THR A 220 1.08 -2.27 -11.53
CA THR A 220 0.50 -3.33 -12.35
C THR A 220 1.55 -4.37 -12.76
N ILE A 221 2.74 -3.92 -13.18
CA ILE A 221 3.85 -4.81 -13.53
C ILE A 221 4.27 -5.66 -12.32
N TRP A 222 4.47 -5.06 -11.15
CA TRP A 222 4.82 -5.79 -9.92
C TRP A 222 3.75 -6.82 -9.55
N MET A 223 2.47 -6.46 -9.65
CA MET A 223 1.36 -7.37 -9.42
C MET A 223 1.41 -8.57 -10.39
N LEU A 224 1.60 -8.31 -11.69
CA LEU A 224 1.69 -9.35 -12.71
C LEU A 224 2.88 -10.28 -12.47
N ILE A 225 4.05 -9.75 -12.10
CA ILE A 225 5.23 -10.56 -11.77
C ILE A 225 4.93 -11.44 -10.55
N GLY A 226 4.32 -10.89 -9.48
CA GLY A 226 3.92 -11.67 -8.30
C GLY A 226 2.95 -12.81 -8.66
N LEU A 227 1.94 -12.51 -9.48
CA LEU A 227 0.97 -13.52 -9.94
C LEU A 227 1.62 -14.60 -10.83
N LEU A 228 2.51 -14.21 -11.74
CA LEU A 228 3.24 -15.15 -12.60
C LEU A 228 4.20 -16.04 -11.80
N ASN A 229 4.82 -15.51 -10.75
CA ASN A 229 5.67 -16.31 -9.85
C ASN A 229 4.86 -17.36 -9.09
N LEU A 230 3.62 -17.04 -8.71
CA LEU A 230 2.69 -18.01 -8.14
C LEU A 230 2.29 -19.11 -9.15
N GLN A 231 2.17 -18.77 -10.43
CA GLN A 231 1.84 -19.73 -11.49
C GLN A 231 3.01 -20.64 -11.87
N LYS A 232 4.23 -20.09 -12.00
CA LYS A 232 5.45 -20.85 -12.35
C LYS A 232 5.88 -21.87 -11.27
N ARG A 233 5.29 -21.84 -10.07
CA ARG A 233 5.45 -22.88 -9.05
C ARG A 233 4.94 -24.27 -9.49
N GLU A 234 4.34 -24.42 -10.67
CA GLU A 234 3.81 -25.69 -11.19
C GLU A 234 4.59 -26.35 -12.36
N LYS A 235 5.87 -26.01 -12.58
CA LYS A 235 6.73 -26.97 -13.29
C LYS A 235 7.50 -27.75 -12.25
N PHE A 236 7.00 -28.92 -11.87
CA PHE A 236 7.67 -30.10 -11.28
C PHE A 236 6.73 -30.85 -10.34
N VAL A 237 5.62 -31.39 -10.85
CA VAL A 237 5.16 -32.78 -10.60
C VAL A 237 4.41 -33.23 -11.84
#